data_AF-A0AAV4R875-F1
#
_entry.id   AF-A0AAV4R875-F1
#
_cell.length_a   1.000
_cell.length_b   1.000
_cell.length_c   1.000
_cell.angle_alpha   90.00
_cell.angle_beta   90.00
_cell.angle_gamma   90.00
#
_symmetry.space_group_name_H-M   'P 1'
#
loop_
_entity.id
_entity.type
_entity.pdbx_description
1 polymer ?
#
loop_
_entity_poly.entity_id
_entity_poly.type
_entity_poly.pdbx_seq_one_letter_code
_entity_poly.pdbx_strand_id
1 'polypeptide(L)'
;MDIQTIQRFLDSSDPSAMNQYFEQLKESEDGWKLSINFLSNINNEQDQVKFFCFQVILHYVKTKYPYANSEHQRIIREFVKHWIQSQSRSSNPDNSMIQNKASQIICMVFLMDFPSRWSSFFDDLLETLNLGELETFTFIKDTMREMCITKTGGFMVSYTCYISEYQYRSCLSLP
;
A
#
# COMPACT_ATOMS: atom_id res chain seq x y z
N MET A 1 -7.04 2.93 -21.81
CA MET A 1 -5.65 3.38 -21.54
C MET A 1 -4.87 2.11 -21.19
N ASP A 2 -3.75 1.84 -21.88
CA ASP A 2 -3.13 0.49 -21.91
C ASP A 2 -1.76 0.45 -21.21
N ILE A 3 -1.43 -0.70 -20.62
CA ILE A 3 -0.16 -0.98 -19.91
C ILE A 3 1.04 -0.78 -20.86
N GLN A 4 0.88 -1.14 -22.13
CA GLN A 4 1.90 -0.91 -23.17
C GLN A 4 2.19 0.57 -23.40
N THR A 5 1.21 1.45 -23.13
CA THR A 5 1.41 2.90 -23.21
C THR A 5 2.31 3.39 -22.07
N ILE A 6 2.13 2.84 -20.86
CA ILE A 6 2.98 3.14 -19.71
C ILE A 6 4.43 2.75 -20.03
N GLN A 7 4.67 1.52 -20.51
CA GLN A 7 6.01 1.05 -20.91
C GLN A 7 6.63 1.91 -22.01
N ARG A 8 5.86 2.28 -23.04
CA ARG A 8 6.35 3.10 -24.15
C ARG A 8 6.76 4.53 -23.72
N PHE A 9 6.06 5.13 -22.75
CA PHE A 9 6.45 6.42 -22.19
C PHE A 9 7.68 6.33 -21.27
N LEU A 10 7.96 5.15 -20.72
CA LEU A 10 9.15 4.90 -19.91
C LEU A 10 10.39 4.70 -20.76
N ASP A 11 10.23 4.12 -21.95
CA ASP A 11 11.29 4.01 -22.94
C ASP A 11 11.66 5.39 -23.54
N SER A 12 10.74 6.36 -23.50
CA SER A 12 11.07 7.73 -23.88
C SER A 12 11.84 8.42 -22.76
N SER A 13 13.13 8.72 -22.97
CA SER A 13 14.03 9.39 -22.02
C SER A 13 13.67 10.85 -21.68
N ASP A 14 12.40 11.28 -21.84
CA ASP A 14 11.93 12.64 -21.54
C ASP A 14 11.16 12.67 -20.19
N PRO A 15 11.78 13.19 -19.11
CA PRO A 15 11.14 13.29 -17.80
C PRO A 15 9.88 14.16 -17.79
N SER A 16 9.77 15.15 -18.69
CA SER A 16 8.65 16.09 -18.71
C SER A 16 7.39 15.42 -19.25
N ALA A 17 7.52 14.69 -20.36
CA ALA A 17 6.44 13.91 -20.96
C ALA A 17 5.93 12.83 -20.00
N MET A 18 6.84 12.16 -19.31
CA MET A 18 6.51 11.15 -18.31
C MET A 18 5.72 11.74 -17.13
N ASN A 19 6.12 12.90 -16.59
CA ASN A 19 5.39 13.59 -15.52
C ASN A 19 3.97 13.99 -15.96
N GLN A 20 3.83 14.54 -17.17
CA GLN A 20 2.53 14.94 -17.71
C GLN A 20 1.60 13.73 -17.86
N TYR A 21 2.11 12.60 -18.32
CA TYR A 21 1.36 11.37 -18.42
C TYR A 21 0.88 10.86 -17.05
N PHE A 22 1.73 10.92 -16.02
CA PHE A 22 1.32 10.51 -14.67
C PHE A 22 0.25 11.40 -14.05
N GLU A 23 0.28 12.71 -14.33
CA GLU A 23 -0.82 13.60 -13.91
C GLU A 23 -2.13 13.24 -14.62
N GLN A 24 -2.10 12.93 -15.91
CA GLN A 24 -3.28 12.41 -16.62
C GLN A 24 -3.79 11.09 -16.03
N LEU A 25 -2.87 10.21 -15.61
CA LEU A 25 -3.22 8.93 -14.98
C LEU A 25 -3.89 9.12 -13.62
N LYS A 26 -3.52 10.15 -12.84
CA LYS A 26 -4.19 10.50 -11.58
C LYS A 26 -5.61 11.01 -11.80
N GLU A 27 -5.83 11.80 -12.84
CA GLU A 27 -7.14 12.34 -13.18
C GLU A 27 -8.08 11.27 -13.75
N SER A 28 -7.51 10.27 -14.42
CA SER A 28 -8.26 9.14 -14.98
C SER A 28 -9.05 8.37 -13.92
N GLU A 29 -10.26 7.93 -14.30
CA GLU A 29 -11.15 7.15 -13.42
C GLU A 29 -10.55 5.79 -13.04
N ASP A 30 -9.85 5.14 -13.99
CA ASP A 30 -9.26 3.82 -13.83
C ASP A 30 -7.72 3.81 -13.78
N GLY A 31 -7.08 4.99 -13.73
CA GLY A 31 -5.61 5.08 -13.74
C GLY A 31 -4.93 4.38 -12.56
N TRP A 32 -5.62 4.31 -11.42
CA TRP A 32 -5.17 3.53 -10.26
C TRP A 32 -5.21 2.02 -10.51
N LYS A 33 -6.22 1.49 -11.24
CA LYS A 33 -6.29 0.06 -11.61
C LYS A 33 -5.16 -0.31 -12.55
N LEU A 34 -4.91 0.56 -13.54
CA LEU A 34 -3.79 0.38 -14.46
C LEU A 34 -2.45 0.39 -13.72
N SER A 35 -2.29 1.28 -12.73
CA SER A 35 -1.10 1.32 -11.88
C SER A 35 -0.91 0.02 -11.08
N ILE A 36 -1.99 -0.56 -10.52
CA ILE A 36 -1.93 -1.85 -9.81
C ILE A 36 -1.54 -2.99 -10.77
N ASN A 37 -2.18 -3.06 -11.93
CA ASN A 37 -1.88 -4.09 -12.92
C ASN A 37 -0.44 -3.98 -13.41
N PHE A 38 0.04 -2.76 -13.61
CA PHE A 38 1.42 -2.50 -14.00
C PHE A 38 2.42 -2.95 -12.91
N LEU A 39 2.18 -2.58 -11.65
CA LEU A 39 3.01 -3.01 -10.50
C LEU A 39 3.06 -4.54 -10.35
N SER A 40 2.03 -5.25 -10.78
CA SER A 40 1.98 -6.71 -10.72
C SER A 40 2.79 -7.41 -11.81
N ASN A 41 3.12 -6.70 -12.90
CA ASN A 41 3.79 -7.26 -14.08
C ASN A 41 5.22 -6.73 -14.28
N ILE A 42 5.67 -5.77 -13.48
CA ILE A 42 6.95 -5.10 -13.65
C ILE A 42 8.09 -5.78 -12.88
N ASN A 43 9.26 -5.84 -13.52
CA ASN A 43 10.50 -6.32 -12.89
C ASN A 43 11.03 -5.31 -11.87
N ASN A 44 11.93 -5.76 -10.98
CA ASN A 44 12.42 -4.96 -9.86
C ASN A 44 13.29 -3.74 -10.23
N GLU A 45 13.63 -3.53 -11.49
CA GLU A 45 14.65 -2.55 -11.93
C GLU A 45 14.09 -1.15 -12.25
N GLN A 46 12.79 -0.90 -12.05
CA GLN A 46 12.11 0.33 -12.48
C GLN A 46 11.51 1.13 -11.32
N ASP A 47 12.34 1.44 -10.32
CA ASP A 47 11.92 2.10 -9.07
C ASP A 47 11.20 3.43 -9.28
N GLN A 48 11.69 4.28 -10.18
CA GLN A 48 11.05 5.57 -10.46
C GLN A 48 9.60 5.39 -10.91
N VAL A 49 9.34 4.38 -11.74
CA VAL A 49 8.03 4.09 -12.28
C VAL A 49 7.12 3.51 -11.21
N LYS A 50 7.64 2.55 -10.42
CA LYS A 50 6.94 2.01 -9.26
C LYS A 50 6.48 3.15 -8.36
N PHE A 51 7.37 4.10 -8.06
CA PHE A 51 7.07 5.24 -7.21
C PHE A 51 5.88 6.06 -7.74
N PHE A 52 5.85 6.34 -9.04
CA PHE A 52 4.72 7.05 -9.65
C PHE A 52 3.42 6.24 -9.60
N CYS A 53 3.45 4.95 -9.92
CA CYS A 53 2.28 4.08 -9.81
C CYS A 53 1.74 4.06 -8.38
N PHE A 54 2.60 3.92 -7.37
CA PHE A 54 2.22 4.04 -5.96
C PHE A 54 1.63 5.42 -5.65
N GLN A 55 2.16 6.50 -6.23
CA GLN A 55 1.63 7.84 -6.04
C GLN A 55 0.22 8.00 -6.62
N VAL A 56 -0.07 7.39 -7.79
CA VAL A 56 -1.42 7.39 -8.39
C VAL A 56 -2.39 6.62 -7.50
N ILE A 57 -2.01 5.44 -7.03
CA ILE A 57 -2.85 4.61 -6.14
C ILE A 57 -3.10 5.36 -4.82
N LEU A 58 -2.06 5.95 -4.23
CA LEU A 58 -2.18 6.74 -3.00
C LEU A 58 -3.12 7.93 -3.17
N HIS A 59 -3.07 8.61 -4.31
CA HIS A 59 -4.01 9.70 -4.62
C HIS A 59 -5.45 9.19 -4.62
N TYR A 60 -5.73 8.10 -5.33
CA TYR A 60 -7.05 7.46 -5.35
C TYR A 60 -7.53 7.06 -3.96
N VAL A 61 -6.66 6.44 -3.16
CA VAL A 61 -6.96 6.02 -1.78
C VAL A 61 -7.31 7.21 -0.88
N LYS A 62 -6.68 8.37 -1.10
CA LYS A 62 -6.97 9.59 -0.34
C LYS A 62 -8.27 10.28 -0.75
N THR A 63 -8.61 10.28 -2.04
CA THR A 63 -9.67 11.16 -2.58
C THR A 63 -10.96 10.44 -2.92
N LYS A 64 -10.88 9.22 -3.48
CA LYS A 64 -12.03 8.51 -4.06
C LYS A 64 -12.40 7.24 -3.28
N TYR A 65 -11.42 6.57 -2.66
CA TYR A 65 -11.63 5.29 -1.97
C TYR A 65 -12.66 5.29 -0.83
N PRO A 66 -12.80 6.35 0.01
CA PRO A 66 -13.84 6.37 1.06
C PRO A 66 -15.26 6.10 0.54
N TYR A 67 -15.53 6.51 -0.71
CA TYR A 67 -16.82 6.40 -1.39
C TYR A 67 -16.84 5.30 -2.46
N ALA A 68 -15.78 4.49 -2.54
CA ALA A 68 -15.67 3.44 -3.54
C ALA A 68 -16.69 2.32 -3.30
N ASN A 69 -17.13 1.68 -4.39
CA ASN A 69 -18.00 0.50 -4.34
C ASN A 69 -17.24 -0.74 -3.82
N SER A 70 -17.97 -1.81 -3.51
CA SER A 70 -17.41 -3.05 -2.95
C SER A 70 -16.35 -3.70 -3.85
N GLU A 71 -16.49 -3.58 -5.18
CA GLU A 71 -15.53 -4.10 -6.16
C GLU A 71 -14.17 -3.40 -6.04
N HIS A 72 -14.18 -2.06 -6.08
CA HIS A 72 -12.97 -1.25 -5.96
C HIS A 72 -12.32 -1.40 -4.58
N GLN A 73 -13.13 -1.50 -3.54
CA GLN A 73 -12.66 -1.80 -2.19
C GLN A 73 -11.91 -3.13 -2.13
N ARG A 74 -12.48 -4.19 -2.75
CA ARG A 74 -11.84 -5.50 -2.86
C ARG A 74 -10.50 -5.42 -3.60
N ILE A 75 -10.45 -4.76 -4.76
CA ILE A 75 -9.22 -4.66 -5.58
C ILE A 75 -8.07 -4.03 -4.78
N ILE A 76 -8.34 -2.94 -4.06
CA ILE A 76 -7.31 -2.26 -3.24
C ILE A 76 -6.84 -3.15 -2.08
N ARG A 77 -7.76 -3.87 -1.42
CA ARG A 77 -7.38 -4.79 -0.33
C ARG A 77 -6.52 -5.95 -0.85
N GLU A 78 -6.91 -6.56 -1.96
CA GLU A 78 -6.12 -7.63 -2.60
C GLU A 78 -4.75 -7.12 -3.03
N PHE A 79 -4.66 -5.90 -3.57
CA PHE A 79 -3.39 -5.27 -3.89
C PHE A 79 -2.50 -5.12 -2.64
N VAL A 80 -3.05 -4.62 -1.53
CA VAL A 80 -2.30 -4.49 -0.27
C VAL A 80 -1.79 -5.84 0.21
N LYS A 81 -2.67 -6.86 0.26
CA LYS A 81 -2.28 -8.22 0.67
C LYS A 81 -1.15 -8.77 -0.19
N HIS A 82 -1.31 -8.71 -1.51
CA HIS A 82 -0.30 -9.20 -2.44
C HIS A 82 1.03 -8.45 -2.31
N TRP A 83 1.00 -7.12 -2.13
CA TRP A 83 2.24 -6.37 -1.97
C TRP A 83 2.98 -6.77 -0.70
N ILE A 84 2.30 -6.88 0.44
CA ILE A 84 2.92 -7.31 1.71
C ILE A 84 3.52 -8.71 1.53
N GLN A 85 2.77 -9.66 0.97
CA GLN A 85 3.24 -11.03 0.71
C GLN A 85 4.45 -11.08 -0.23
N SER A 86 4.45 -10.25 -1.28
CA SER A 86 5.55 -10.15 -2.22
C SER A 86 6.83 -9.66 -1.54
N GLN A 87 6.75 -8.60 -0.73
CA GLN A 87 7.91 -8.08 -0.02
C GLN A 87 8.47 -9.07 1.01
N SER A 88 7.60 -9.76 1.75
CA SER A 88 8.02 -10.75 2.75
C SER A 88 8.74 -11.96 2.16
N ARG A 89 8.45 -12.32 0.89
CA ARG A 89 9.03 -13.47 0.20
C ARG A 89 10.19 -13.10 -0.73
N SER A 90 10.40 -11.81 -1.01
CA SER A 90 11.39 -11.37 -1.98
C SER A 90 12.80 -11.42 -1.42
N SER A 91 13.73 -12.07 -2.13
CA SER A 91 15.16 -11.99 -1.82
C SER A 91 15.77 -10.63 -2.15
N ASN A 92 15.06 -9.79 -2.90
CA ASN A 92 15.43 -8.41 -3.25
C ASN A 92 14.19 -7.53 -3.03
N PRO A 93 13.93 -7.10 -1.78
CA PRO A 93 12.78 -6.24 -1.50
C PRO A 93 12.93 -4.88 -2.20
N ASP A 94 11.80 -4.20 -2.38
CA ASP A 94 11.78 -2.84 -2.92
C ASP A 94 12.62 -1.89 -2.05
N ASN A 95 13.18 -0.83 -2.64
CA ASN A 95 13.93 0.16 -1.87
C ASN A 95 13.05 0.89 -0.82
N SER A 96 13.69 1.55 0.16
CA SER A 96 13.00 2.22 1.28
C SER A 96 12.00 3.29 0.83
N MET A 97 12.24 4.00 -0.28
CA MET A 97 11.36 5.03 -0.80
C MET A 97 10.03 4.43 -1.32
N ILE A 98 10.11 3.28 -1.99
CA ILE A 98 8.94 2.53 -2.47
C ILE A 98 8.19 1.91 -1.29
N GLN A 99 8.90 1.27 -0.36
CA GLN A 99 8.31 0.70 0.85
C GLN A 99 7.57 1.76 1.67
N ASN A 100 8.14 2.96 1.80
CA ASN A 100 7.48 4.09 2.47
C ASN A 100 6.18 4.49 1.77
N LYS A 101 6.14 4.52 0.44
CA LYS A 101 4.92 4.85 -0.31
C LYS A 101 3.85 3.77 -0.18
N ALA A 102 4.23 2.50 -0.30
CA ALA A 102 3.33 1.39 -0.10
C ALA A 102 2.77 1.40 1.33
N SER A 103 3.62 1.61 2.34
CA SER A 103 3.19 1.69 3.75
C SER A 103 2.17 2.81 3.99
N GLN A 104 2.32 3.96 3.32
CA GLN A 104 1.30 5.03 3.38
C GLN A 104 -0.07 4.58 2.85
N ILE A 105 -0.08 3.79 1.77
CA ILE A 105 -1.33 3.23 1.22
C ILE A 105 -1.92 2.24 2.21
N ILE A 106 -1.12 1.29 2.71
CA ILE A 106 -1.54 0.25 3.66
C ILE A 106 -2.21 0.89 4.88
N CYS A 107 -1.56 1.87 5.48
CA CYS A 107 -2.09 2.57 6.63
C CYS A 107 -3.38 3.35 6.32
N MET A 108 -3.50 3.98 5.15
CA MET A 108 -4.74 4.67 4.78
C MET A 108 -5.89 3.70 4.58
N VAL A 109 -5.64 2.58 3.90
CA VAL A 109 -6.63 1.50 3.73
C VAL A 109 -7.04 0.94 5.08
N PHE A 110 -6.06 0.65 5.95
CA PHE A 110 -6.31 0.20 7.32
C PHE A 110 -7.20 1.17 8.09
N LEU A 111 -6.87 2.46 8.11
CA LEU A 111 -7.65 3.48 8.82
C LEU A 111 -9.10 3.62 8.32
N MET A 112 -9.36 3.27 7.06
CA MET A 112 -10.69 3.40 6.45
C MET A 112 -11.52 2.11 6.54
N ASP A 113 -10.87 0.95 6.41
CA ASP A 113 -11.56 -0.34 6.30
C ASP A 113 -11.57 -1.14 7.61
N PHE A 114 -10.63 -0.91 8.54
CA PHE A 114 -10.66 -1.57 9.84
C PHE A 114 -11.54 -0.78 10.84
N PRO A 115 -12.37 -1.44 11.67
CA PRO A 115 -12.63 -2.89 11.72
C PRO A 115 -13.80 -3.35 10.83
N SER A 116 -14.59 -2.44 10.28
CA SER A 116 -15.92 -2.76 9.73
C SER A 116 -15.91 -3.47 8.37
N ARG A 117 -14.97 -3.12 7.48
CA ARG A 117 -14.85 -3.66 6.12
C ARG A 117 -13.74 -4.71 5.98
N TRP A 118 -12.76 -4.68 6.87
CA TRP A 118 -11.62 -5.59 6.88
C TRP A 118 -11.22 -5.98 8.31
N SER A 119 -12.09 -6.73 8.98
CA SER A 119 -11.88 -7.19 10.35
C SER A 119 -10.68 -8.14 10.51
N SER A 120 -10.36 -8.92 9.47
CA SER A 120 -9.25 -9.89 9.44
C SER A 120 -7.89 -9.26 9.14
N PHE A 121 -7.75 -7.93 9.10
CA PHE A 121 -6.51 -7.26 8.69
C PHE A 121 -5.27 -7.79 9.44
N PHE A 122 -5.38 -7.92 10.76
CA PHE A 122 -4.25 -8.39 11.58
C PHE A 122 -3.96 -9.88 11.36
N ASP A 123 -4.99 -10.71 11.14
CA ASP A 123 -4.81 -12.13 10.82
C ASP A 123 -4.10 -12.29 9.48
N ASP A 124 -4.55 -11.55 8.45
CA ASP A 124 -3.93 -11.51 7.12
C ASP A 124 -2.47 -11.02 7.19
N LEU A 125 -2.21 -10.02 8.04
CA LEU A 125 -0.85 -9.49 8.25
C LEU A 125 0.04 -10.52 8.97
N LEU A 126 -0.45 -11.15 10.04
CA LEU A 126 0.27 -12.17 10.81
C LEU A 126 0.57 -13.44 10.02
N GLU A 127 -0.38 -13.89 9.19
CA GLU A 127 -0.17 -15.00 8.27
C GLU A 127 0.98 -14.70 7.31
N THR A 128 1.10 -13.44 6.87
CA THR A 128 2.19 -13.00 6.01
C THR A 128 3.54 -12.91 6.75
N LEU A 129 3.52 -12.63 8.06
CA LEU A 129 4.72 -12.59 8.91
C LEU A 129 5.30 -13.97 9.20
N ASN A 130 4.46 -15.01 9.28
CA ASN A 130 4.94 -16.40 9.36
C ASN A 130 5.70 -16.85 8.10
N LEU A 131 5.69 -16.04 7.03
CA LEU A 131 6.28 -16.33 5.73
C LEU A 131 7.54 -15.51 5.41
N GLY A 132 7.98 -14.55 6.25
CA GLY A 132 9.11 -13.67 5.89
C GLY A 132 9.66 -12.71 6.96
N GLU A 133 10.82 -12.13 6.65
CA GLU A 133 11.75 -11.35 7.51
C GLU A 133 11.16 -10.09 8.18
N LEU A 134 11.66 -9.74 9.38
CA LEU A 134 11.14 -8.68 10.27
C LEU A 134 11.18 -7.23 9.73
N GLU A 135 11.90 -6.99 8.62
CA GLU A 135 12.20 -5.63 8.15
C GLU A 135 10.98 -4.93 7.55
N THR A 136 10.19 -5.61 6.70
CA THR A 136 8.96 -5.05 6.11
C THR A 136 7.95 -4.68 7.20
N PHE A 137 7.86 -5.47 8.26
CA PHE A 137 6.98 -5.19 9.39
C PHE A 137 7.40 -3.95 10.17
N THR A 138 8.71 -3.76 10.33
CA THR A 138 9.27 -2.58 11.01
C THR A 138 8.87 -1.32 10.26
N PHE A 139 8.94 -1.30 8.92
CA PHE A 139 8.49 -0.17 8.11
C PHE A 139 6.98 0.11 8.22
N ILE A 140 6.13 -0.93 8.16
CA ILE A 140 4.68 -0.74 8.30
C ILE A 140 4.36 -0.21 9.70
N LYS A 141 4.96 -0.78 10.75
CA LYS A 141 4.79 -0.35 12.14
C LYS A 141 5.25 1.10 12.36
N ASP A 142 6.40 1.47 11.81
CA ASP A 142 6.96 2.80 11.96
C ASP A 142 6.15 3.83 11.18
N THR A 143 5.70 3.48 9.96
CA THR A 143 4.80 4.33 9.17
C THR A 143 3.44 4.49 9.84
N MET A 144 2.87 3.42 10.41
CA MET A 144 1.63 3.49 11.19
C MET A 144 1.81 4.42 12.39
N ARG A 145 2.92 4.29 13.13
CA ARG A 145 3.26 5.18 14.24
C ARG A 145 3.33 6.64 13.78
N GLU A 146 4.07 6.96 12.73
CA GLU A 146 4.23 8.33 12.23
C GLU A 146 2.93 8.93 11.68
N MET A 147 2.19 8.19 10.85
CA MET A 147 0.97 8.69 10.24
C MET A 147 -0.20 8.80 11.22
N CYS A 148 -0.27 7.90 12.19
CA CYS A 148 -1.19 8.07 13.31
C CYS A 148 -0.85 9.36 14.06
N ILE A 149 0.42 9.61 14.42
CA ILE A 149 0.84 10.83 15.17
C ILE A 149 0.47 12.12 14.43
N THR A 150 0.58 12.14 13.09
CA THR A 150 0.40 13.37 12.31
C THR A 150 -1.07 13.76 12.09
N LYS A 151 -2.02 12.80 12.18
CA LYS A 151 -3.46 13.08 12.05
C LYS A 151 -4.17 13.36 13.38
N THR A 152 -3.43 13.46 14.49
CA THR A 152 -4.02 13.49 15.85
C THR A 152 -4.53 14.86 16.27
N GLY A 153 -5.76 15.15 15.85
CA GLY A 153 -6.68 16.06 16.53
C GLY A 153 -7.75 15.36 17.37
N GLY A 154 -7.61 14.07 17.73
CA GLY A 154 -8.49 13.47 18.76
C GLY A 154 -8.86 11.98 18.71
N PHE A 155 -8.50 11.20 17.68
CA PHE A 155 -9.04 9.82 17.53
C PHE A 155 -8.16 8.66 18.07
N MET A 156 -6.93 8.92 18.54
CA MET A 156 -5.93 7.83 18.68
C MET A 156 -5.78 7.19 20.07
N VAL A 157 -6.43 7.65 21.14
CA VAL A 157 -6.24 7.01 22.46
C VAL A 157 -6.75 5.55 22.47
N SER A 158 -7.71 5.21 21.60
CA SER A 158 -8.30 3.87 21.54
C SER A 158 -7.42 2.84 20.80
N TYR A 159 -6.73 3.25 19.73
CA TYR A 159 -6.10 2.30 18.79
C TYR A 159 -4.69 1.85 19.20
N THR A 160 -3.90 2.71 19.85
CA THR A 160 -2.63 2.30 20.47
C THR A 160 -2.86 1.30 21.60
N CYS A 161 -3.97 1.46 22.34
CA CYS A 161 -4.41 0.49 23.34
C CYS A 161 -4.76 -0.86 22.69
N TYR A 162 -5.51 -0.85 21.58
CA TYR A 162 -5.92 -2.07 20.86
C TYR A 162 -4.73 -2.86 20.29
N ILE A 163 -3.75 -2.18 19.68
CA ILE A 163 -2.53 -2.83 19.18
C ILE A 163 -1.68 -3.40 20.33
N SER A 164 -1.59 -2.69 21.47
CA SER A 164 -0.90 -3.22 22.65
C SER A 164 -1.59 -4.45 23.25
N GLU A 165 -2.93 -4.47 23.29
CA GLU A 165 -3.69 -5.64 23.74
C GLU A 165 -3.58 -6.82 22.77
N TYR A 166 -3.57 -6.57 21.46
CA TYR A 166 -3.42 -7.63 20.45
C TYR A 166 -2.02 -8.24 20.46
N GLN A 167 -0.95 -7.41 20.52
CA GLN A 167 0.42 -7.92 20.69
C GLN A 167 0.59 -8.69 22.00
N TYR A 168 -0.05 -8.25 23.09
CA TYR A 168 0.03 -8.95 24.37
C TYR A 168 -0.69 -10.30 24.32
N ARG A 169 -1.85 -10.37 23.67
CA ARG A 169 -2.60 -11.63 23.49
C ARG A 169 -1.88 -12.63 22.58
N SER A 170 -1.32 -12.19 21.47
CA SER A 170 -0.59 -13.09 20.56
C SER A 170 0.67 -13.68 21.19
N CYS A 171 1.37 -12.95 22.07
CA CYS A 171 2.50 -13.46 22.84
C CYS A 171 2.11 -14.44 23.96
N LEU A 172 0.89 -14.35 24.49
CA LEU A 172 0.36 -15.25 25.53
C LEU A 172 -0.24 -16.56 24.97
N SER A 173 -0.50 -16.62 23.66
CA SER A 173 -1.10 -17.78 22.99
C SER A 173 -0.11 -18.70 22.27
N LEU A 174 1.20 -18.46 22.39
CA LEU A 174 2.22 -19.40 21.95
C LEU A 174 2.52 -20.38 23.11
N PRO A 175 2.36 -21.71 22.92
CA PRO A 175 2.68 -22.71 23.93
C PRO A 175 4.18 -22.81 24.24
#